data_AF-A0A2X2URL7-F1
#
_entry.id   AF-A0A2X2URL7-F1
#
_cell.length_a   1.000
_cell.length_b   1.000
_cell.length_c   1.000
_cell.angle_alpha   90.00
_cell.angle_beta   90.00
_cell.angle_gamma   90.00
#
_symmetry.space_group_name_H-M   'P 1'
#
loop_
_entity.id
_entity.type
_entity.pdbx_description
1 polymer ?
#
loop_
_entity_poly.entity_id
_entity_poly.type
_entity_poly.pdbx_seq_one_letter_code
_entity_poly.pdbx_strand_id
1 'polypeptide(L)'
;MKENQKELEQLIRKVMDQMDERKYGKKILTHYHSSYQLLISVSHDIGDGELSEKLIKTFLDMPVICSETWVKKELTHRKRCIRLLLSLAQTGTIDWRRQDTGGISGKLMNQAFRQELEHFVRYLEQEGFSPNTMSGYKRIVTYFLLFCEKKGYGELFDIRTNDVSTFILSLYKDGRYRPSTIGSCLAGLRRFLSSNNHTAQFLLEIPVHLPQEVKIMEIYNEKELAALRSTLSSGMLTKRDTAICRLLLETGLRGIDVCSLKLKNIDWERDCISIIQNKTKKALILPLRASYGNDIADYILNERPLSGSDHVFLKTFAPFGHLGTASIYEILKKLEELAGIKKEDRPVGSRMTRHHAASSMLRAGIPMSDISAALGHRDPNVVSVYLSTDAINLAACTLPLPPVVEGGVSDAQ
;
A
#
# COMPACT_ATOMS: atom_id res chain seq x y z
N MET A 1 11.54 -36.72 -29.52
CA MET A 1 11.67 -36.58 -28.04
C MET A 1 12.99 -35.92 -27.62
N LYS A 2 14.17 -36.49 -27.92
CA LYS A 2 15.47 -35.92 -27.48
C LYS A 2 15.81 -34.53 -28.05
N GLU A 3 15.29 -34.20 -29.24
CA GLU A 3 15.55 -32.90 -29.91
C GLU A 3 14.74 -31.77 -29.27
N ASN A 4 13.42 -31.97 -29.13
CA ASN A 4 12.52 -31.03 -28.48
C ASN A 4 12.91 -30.75 -27.02
N GLN A 5 13.36 -31.77 -26.28
CA GLN A 5 13.79 -31.63 -24.88
C GLN A 5 15.01 -30.70 -24.72
N LYS A 6 15.89 -30.64 -25.72
CA LYS A 6 17.01 -29.68 -25.74
C LYS A 6 16.55 -28.23 -25.91
N GLU A 7 15.41 -28.02 -26.56
CA GLU A 7 14.88 -26.68 -26.84
C GLU A 7 14.37 -25.99 -25.58
N LEU A 8 13.57 -26.69 -24.75
CA LEU A 8 13.10 -26.16 -23.47
C LEU A 8 14.25 -25.86 -22.51
N GLU A 9 15.21 -26.77 -22.38
CA GLU A 9 16.40 -26.54 -21.55
C GLU A 9 17.23 -25.35 -22.04
N GLN A 10 17.37 -25.18 -23.36
CA GLN A 10 18.08 -24.04 -23.93
C GLN A 10 17.35 -22.71 -23.67
N LEU A 11 16.01 -22.69 -23.75
CA LEU A 11 15.21 -21.52 -23.38
C LEU A 11 15.39 -21.16 -21.90
N ILE A 12 15.31 -22.16 -21.01
CA ILE A 12 15.52 -21.96 -19.56
C ILE A 12 16.90 -21.39 -19.29
N ARG A 13 17.95 -21.96 -19.90
CA ARG A 13 19.33 -21.52 -19.71
C ARG A 13 19.52 -20.05 -20.14
N LYS A 14 19.02 -19.68 -21.32
CA LYS A 14 19.06 -18.29 -21.80
C LYS A 14 18.32 -17.32 -20.87
N VAL A 15 17.18 -17.74 -20.30
CA VAL A 15 16.47 -16.91 -19.32
C VAL A 15 17.29 -16.72 -18.06
N MET A 16 17.87 -17.79 -17.51
CA MET A 16 18.67 -17.74 -16.29
C MET A 16 19.94 -16.88 -16.47
N ASP A 17 20.65 -17.03 -17.59
CA ASP A 17 21.85 -16.24 -17.90
C ASP A 17 21.52 -14.73 -17.96
N GLN A 18 20.42 -14.34 -18.62
CA GLN A 18 19.99 -12.94 -18.64
C GLN A 18 19.52 -12.43 -17.27
N MET A 19 19.02 -13.30 -16.38
CA MET A 19 18.71 -12.91 -15.00
C MET A 19 19.98 -12.60 -14.20
N ASP A 20 21.05 -13.37 -14.43
CA ASP A 20 22.36 -13.15 -13.82
C ASP A 20 23.02 -11.85 -14.33
N GLU A 21 22.98 -11.60 -15.65
CA GLU A 21 23.45 -10.33 -16.23
C GLU A 21 22.72 -9.10 -15.66
N ARG A 22 21.42 -9.25 -15.36
CA ARG A 22 20.59 -8.22 -14.73
C ARG A 22 20.78 -8.13 -13.21
N LYS A 23 21.68 -8.91 -12.62
CA LYS A 23 22.04 -8.91 -11.19
C LYS A 23 20.86 -9.18 -10.27
N TYR A 24 20.01 -10.15 -10.61
CA TYR A 24 18.96 -10.61 -9.71
C TYR A 24 19.54 -11.17 -8.40
N GLY A 25 18.84 -10.97 -7.28
CA GLY A 25 19.32 -11.44 -5.98
C GLY A 25 19.36 -12.97 -5.89
N LYS A 26 20.36 -13.54 -5.18
CA LYS A 26 20.58 -14.99 -5.04
C LYS A 26 19.32 -15.76 -4.67
N LYS A 27 18.57 -15.30 -3.66
CA LYS A 27 17.29 -15.93 -3.24
C LYS A 27 16.25 -15.99 -4.37
N ILE A 28 16.21 -14.97 -5.22
CA ILE A 28 15.28 -14.91 -6.35
C ILE A 28 15.73 -15.92 -7.41
N LEU A 29 17.01 -15.92 -7.77
CA LEU A 29 17.58 -16.88 -8.73
C LEU A 29 17.33 -18.33 -8.31
N THR A 30 17.51 -18.66 -7.02
CA THR A 30 17.21 -19.99 -6.48
C THR A 30 15.74 -20.36 -6.67
N HIS A 31 14.81 -19.42 -6.44
CA HIS A 31 13.38 -19.67 -6.62
C HIS A 31 13.01 -19.98 -8.08
N TYR A 32 13.52 -19.18 -9.03
CA TYR A 32 13.32 -19.44 -10.46
C TYR A 32 13.95 -20.77 -10.88
N HIS A 33 15.15 -21.07 -10.42
CA HIS A 33 15.82 -22.33 -10.70
C HIS A 33 14.96 -23.52 -10.21
N SER A 34 14.44 -23.48 -8.98
CA SER A 34 13.56 -24.52 -8.46
C SER A 34 12.29 -24.70 -9.31
N SER A 35 11.65 -23.61 -9.74
CA SER A 35 10.46 -23.70 -10.58
C SER A 35 10.76 -24.21 -12.00
N TYR A 36 11.91 -23.88 -12.59
CA TYR A 36 12.31 -24.43 -13.87
C TYR A 36 12.71 -25.91 -13.79
N GLN A 37 13.34 -26.35 -12.70
CA GLN A 37 13.59 -27.77 -12.45
C GLN A 37 12.28 -28.57 -12.34
N LEU A 38 11.26 -28.01 -11.68
CA LEU A 38 9.92 -28.59 -11.66
C LEU A 38 9.28 -28.62 -13.06
N LEU A 39 9.47 -27.59 -13.88
CA LEU A 39 8.97 -27.58 -15.25
C LEU A 39 9.63 -28.68 -16.10
N ILE A 40 10.94 -28.87 -15.96
CA ILE A 40 11.70 -29.94 -16.62
C ILE A 40 11.20 -31.31 -16.16
N SER A 41 10.99 -31.52 -14.86
CA SER A 41 10.48 -32.81 -14.36
C SER A 41 9.09 -33.13 -14.94
N VAL A 42 8.19 -32.14 -14.98
CA VAL A 42 6.85 -32.31 -15.57
C VAL A 42 6.93 -32.57 -17.08
N SER A 43 7.87 -31.93 -17.79
CA SER A 43 8.14 -32.21 -19.21
C SER A 43 8.59 -33.66 -19.43
N HIS A 44 9.45 -34.19 -18.56
CA HIS A 44 9.89 -35.59 -18.62
C HIS A 44 8.74 -36.56 -18.39
N ASP A 45 7.87 -36.29 -17.42
CA ASP A 45 6.73 -37.15 -17.08
C ASP A 45 5.68 -37.21 -18.20
N ILE A 46 5.49 -36.11 -18.93
CA ILE A 46 4.52 -36.02 -20.05
C ILE A 46 5.13 -36.48 -21.38
N GLY A 47 6.47 -36.55 -21.46
CA GLY A 47 7.20 -36.84 -22.70
C GLY A 47 7.15 -35.69 -23.71
N ASP A 48 6.89 -34.48 -23.25
CA ASP A 48 6.71 -33.29 -24.08
C ASP A 48 7.87 -32.32 -23.88
N GLY A 49 8.74 -32.24 -24.89
CA GLY A 49 9.93 -31.39 -24.86
C GLY A 49 9.68 -29.95 -25.31
N GLU A 50 8.51 -29.65 -25.88
CA GLU A 50 8.18 -28.29 -26.30
C GLU A 50 7.38 -27.55 -25.23
N LEU A 51 7.40 -26.22 -25.28
CA LEU A 51 6.61 -25.38 -24.39
C LEU A 51 5.11 -25.37 -24.81
N SER A 52 4.51 -26.55 -24.87
CA SER A 52 3.14 -26.76 -25.35
C SER A 52 2.08 -26.29 -24.34
N GLU A 53 0.85 -26.08 -24.82
CA GLU A 53 -0.30 -25.77 -23.93
C GLU A 53 -0.54 -26.87 -22.89
N LYS A 54 -0.26 -28.14 -23.24
CA LYS A 54 -0.42 -29.29 -22.35
C LYS A 54 0.59 -29.22 -21.21
N LEU A 55 1.87 -29.01 -21.52
CA LEU A 55 2.94 -28.86 -20.53
C LEU A 55 2.67 -27.67 -19.60
N ILE A 56 2.30 -26.52 -20.18
CA ILE A 56 1.97 -25.30 -19.41
C ILE A 56 0.84 -25.57 -18.43
N LYS A 57 -0.25 -26.18 -18.90
CA LYS A 57 -1.41 -26.47 -18.06
C LYS A 57 -1.05 -27.42 -16.91
N THR A 58 -0.37 -28.52 -17.19
CA THR A 58 0.02 -29.48 -16.15
C THR A 58 0.97 -28.87 -15.13
N PHE A 59 1.94 -28.07 -15.55
CA PHE A 59 2.85 -27.35 -14.64
C PHE A 59 2.12 -26.35 -13.73
N LEU A 60 1.12 -25.64 -14.26
CA LEU A 60 0.32 -24.68 -13.49
C LEU A 60 -0.65 -25.36 -12.52
N ASP A 61 -1.16 -26.53 -12.87
CA ASP A 61 -2.12 -27.30 -12.06
C ASP A 61 -1.45 -28.17 -10.98
N MET A 62 -0.11 -28.29 -10.99
CA MET A 62 0.64 -29.07 -9.99
C MET A 62 0.37 -28.57 -8.56
N PRO A 63 -0.04 -29.44 -7.63
CA PRO A 63 -0.42 -29.05 -6.28
C PRO A 63 0.75 -28.43 -5.52
N VAL A 64 0.47 -27.37 -4.75
CA VAL A 64 1.45 -26.72 -3.88
C VAL A 64 1.09 -27.05 -2.45
N ILE A 65 1.96 -27.80 -1.75
CA ILE A 65 1.77 -28.17 -0.35
C ILE A 65 2.21 -26.98 0.53
N CYS A 66 1.35 -25.96 0.63
CA CYS A 66 1.59 -24.80 1.49
C CYS A 66 0.29 -24.06 1.82
N SER A 67 0.37 -23.05 2.69
CA SER A 67 -0.81 -22.25 3.08
C SER A 67 -1.45 -21.54 1.88
N GLU A 68 -2.77 -21.30 1.92
CA GLU A 68 -3.54 -20.74 0.79
C GLU A 68 -2.96 -19.44 0.21
N THR A 69 -2.33 -18.61 1.05
CA THR A 69 -1.69 -17.36 0.62
C THR A 69 -0.43 -17.60 -0.21
N TRP A 70 0.32 -18.67 0.10
CA TRP A 70 1.49 -19.09 -0.66
C TRP A 70 1.11 -19.78 -1.96
N VAL A 71 0.02 -20.55 -2.00
CA VAL A 71 -0.50 -21.16 -3.24
C VAL A 71 -0.73 -20.09 -4.33
N LYS A 72 -1.37 -18.97 -3.98
CA LYS A 72 -1.61 -17.86 -4.93
C LYS A 72 -0.32 -17.19 -5.40
N LYS A 73 0.65 -17.00 -4.51
CA LYS A 73 1.96 -16.40 -4.84
C LYS A 73 2.77 -17.32 -5.75
N GLU A 74 2.79 -18.61 -5.43
CA GLU A 74 3.46 -19.65 -6.20
C GLU A 74 2.86 -19.76 -7.61
N LEU A 75 1.52 -19.80 -7.72
CA LEU A 75 0.87 -19.81 -9.03
C LEU A 75 1.22 -18.57 -9.87
N THR A 76 1.28 -17.40 -9.23
CA THR A 76 1.70 -16.15 -9.91
C THR A 76 3.16 -16.22 -10.36
N HIS A 77 4.03 -16.83 -9.55
CA HIS A 77 5.43 -17.07 -9.89
C HIS A 77 5.57 -18.03 -11.08
N ARG A 78 4.89 -19.18 -11.05
CA ARG A 78 4.90 -20.17 -12.13
C ARG A 78 4.38 -19.59 -13.46
N LYS A 79 3.29 -18.82 -13.43
CA LYS A 79 2.80 -18.08 -14.61
C LYS A 79 3.84 -17.12 -15.17
N ARG A 80 4.62 -16.47 -14.30
CA ARG A 80 5.71 -15.59 -14.72
C ARG A 80 6.84 -16.38 -15.38
N CYS A 81 7.24 -17.53 -14.84
CA CYS A 81 8.27 -18.40 -15.44
C CYS A 81 7.89 -18.80 -16.87
N ILE A 82 6.67 -19.32 -17.07
CA ILE A 82 6.17 -19.68 -18.40
C ILE A 82 6.19 -18.50 -19.36
N ARG A 83 5.78 -17.31 -18.92
CA ARG A 83 5.77 -16.13 -19.78
C ARG A 83 7.16 -15.68 -20.21
N LEU A 84 8.17 -15.78 -19.35
CA LEU A 84 9.55 -15.46 -19.74
C LEU A 84 10.00 -16.38 -20.87
N LEU A 85 9.71 -17.68 -20.75
CA LEU A 85 10.00 -18.68 -21.77
C LEU A 85 9.21 -18.41 -23.06
N LEU A 86 7.90 -18.16 -22.98
CA LEU A 86 7.05 -17.84 -24.14
C LEU A 86 7.54 -16.57 -24.86
N SER A 87 7.88 -15.52 -24.12
CA SER A 87 8.36 -14.27 -24.73
C SER A 87 9.66 -14.49 -25.51
N LEU A 88 10.58 -15.29 -24.97
CA LEU A 88 11.82 -15.66 -25.62
C LEU A 88 11.57 -16.52 -26.87
N ALA A 89 10.69 -17.51 -26.75
CA ALA A 89 10.34 -18.41 -27.85
C ALA A 89 9.64 -17.68 -29.01
N GLN A 90 8.73 -16.75 -28.70
CA GLN A 90 7.91 -16.07 -29.71
C GLN A 90 8.59 -14.85 -30.34
N THR A 91 9.35 -14.07 -29.55
CA THR A 91 9.86 -12.76 -29.99
C THR A 91 11.39 -12.71 -30.08
N GLY A 92 12.09 -13.76 -29.65
CA GLY A 92 13.55 -13.78 -29.53
C GLY A 92 14.10 -12.90 -28.39
N THR A 93 13.24 -12.17 -27.67
CA THR A 93 13.61 -11.30 -26.55
C THR A 93 12.75 -11.58 -25.32
N ILE A 94 13.33 -11.47 -24.12
CA ILE A 94 12.59 -11.76 -22.89
C ILE A 94 11.77 -10.53 -22.48
N ASP A 95 10.47 -10.71 -22.27
CA ASP A 95 9.59 -9.68 -21.71
C ASP A 95 9.65 -9.63 -20.18
N TRP A 96 10.46 -8.70 -19.68
CA TRP A 96 10.67 -8.47 -18.26
C TRP A 96 9.56 -7.65 -17.59
N ARG A 97 8.60 -7.09 -18.35
CA ARG A 97 7.52 -6.27 -17.80
C ARG A 97 6.72 -7.08 -16.77
N ARG A 98 6.21 -6.44 -15.72
CA ARG A 98 5.32 -7.14 -14.78
C ARG A 98 4.03 -7.52 -15.51
N GLN A 99 3.43 -8.68 -15.21
CA GLN A 99 2.15 -9.05 -15.80
C GLN A 99 1.14 -7.94 -15.45
N ASP A 100 0.56 -7.31 -16.47
CA ASP A 100 -0.74 -6.69 -16.30
C ASP A 100 -1.72 -7.86 -16.22
N THR A 101 -1.95 -8.37 -15.02
CA THR A 101 -3.15 -9.18 -14.78
C THR A 101 -4.28 -8.21 -15.04
N GLY A 102 -4.74 -8.16 -16.30
CA GLY A 102 -5.66 -7.14 -16.80
C GLY A 102 -6.62 -6.80 -15.68
N GLY A 103 -6.59 -5.52 -15.28
CA GLY A 103 -7.26 -5.07 -14.07
C GLY A 103 -8.68 -5.62 -14.00
N ILE A 104 -9.28 -5.74 -12.82
CA ILE A 104 -10.61 -6.35 -12.62
C ILE A 104 -11.66 -5.86 -13.64
N SER A 105 -11.48 -4.66 -14.22
CA SER A 105 -12.25 -4.12 -15.34
C SER A 105 -12.33 -5.03 -16.57
N GLY A 106 -11.31 -5.86 -16.85
CA GLY A 106 -11.32 -6.84 -17.93
C GLY A 106 -12.27 -8.01 -17.72
N LYS A 107 -12.83 -8.18 -16.51
CA LYS A 107 -13.86 -9.19 -16.23
C LYS A 107 -15.26 -8.76 -16.62
N LEU A 108 -15.50 -7.46 -16.82
CA LEU A 108 -16.79 -6.98 -17.33
C LEU A 108 -16.94 -7.52 -18.75
N MET A 109 -17.99 -8.27 -19.08
CA MET A 109 -18.22 -8.74 -20.45
C MET A 109 -19.15 -7.78 -21.21
N ASN A 110 -20.07 -7.15 -20.49
CA ASN A 110 -20.99 -6.15 -20.98
C ASN A 110 -20.26 -4.89 -21.52
N GLN A 111 -20.52 -4.57 -22.79
CA GLN A 111 -19.89 -3.45 -23.48
C GLN A 111 -20.38 -2.08 -22.98
N ALA A 112 -21.67 -1.93 -22.65
CA ALA A 112 -22.21 -0.68 -22.11
C ALA A 112 -21.56 -0.34 -20.76
N PHE A 113 -21.43 -1.30 -19.86
CA PHE A 113 -20.74 -1.08 -18.58
C PHE A 113 -19.26 -0.76 -18.72
N ARG A 114 -18.57 -1.31 -19.72
CA ARG A 114 -17.18 -0.92 -20.02
C ARG A 114 -17.09 0.55 -20.43
N GLN A 115 -18.00 1.02 -21.30
CA GLN A 115 -18.04 2.42 -21.73
C GLN A 115 -18.33 3.37 -20.56
N GLU A 116 -19.27 3.01 -19.68
CA GLU A 116 -19.57 3.78 -18.46
C GLU A 116 -18.36 3.88 -17.52
N LEU A 117 -17.62 2.78 -17.35
CA LEU A 117 -16.39 2.79 -16.56
C LEU A 117 -15.31 3.69 -17.18
N GLU A 118 -15.17 3.68 -18.51
CA GLU A 118 -14.22 4.54 -19.23
C GLU A 118 -14.61 6.03 -19.16
N HIS A 119 -15.89 6.36 -19.27
CA HIS A 119 -16.39 7.71 -19.03
C HIS A 119 -16.08 8.18 -17.62
N PHE A 120 -16.34 7.33 -16.62
CA PHE A 120 -16.03 7.66 -15.23
C PHE A 120 -14.53 7.85 -14.98
N VAL A 121 -13.66 7.03 -15.56
CA VAL A 121 -12.20 7.20 -15.43
C VAL A 121 -11.75 8.52 -16.06
N ARG A 122 -12.26 8.87 -17.24
CA ARG A 122 -11.97 10.17 -17.89
C ARG A 122 -12.45 11.35 -17.06
N TYR A 123 -13.64 11.25 -16.46
CA TYR A 123 -14.13 12.25 -15.51
C TYR A 123 -13.18 12.43 -14.32
N LEU A 124 -12.68 11.34 -13.73
CA LEU A 124 -11.72 11.43 -12.61
C LEU A 124 -10.37 12.05 -13.02
N GLU A 125 -9.94 11.85 -14.27
CA GLU A 125 -8.73 12.48 -14.82
C GLU A 125 -8.91 13.99 -14.98
N GLN A 126 -10.06 14.43 -15.52
CA GLN A 126 -10.40 15.84 -15.70
C GLN A 126 -10.49 16.58 -14.36
N GLU A 127 -11.05 15.93 -13.33
CA GLU A 127 -11.10 16.46 -11.96
C GLU A 127 -9.73 16.47 -11.25
N GLY A 128 -8.67 15.95 -11.88
CA GLY A 128 -7.31 16.00 -11.35
C GLY A 128 -7.07 15.07 -10.14
N PHE A 129 -7.81 13.97 -10.02
CA PHE A 129 -7.59 13.00 -8.94
C PHE A 129 -6.22 12.32 -9.06
N SER A 130 -5.62 11.99 -7.91
CA SER A 130 -4.35 11.24 -7.91
C SER A 130 -4.51 9.83 -8.49
N PRO A 131 -3.50 9.26 -9.18
CA PRO A 131 -3.59 7.93 -9.78
C PRO A 131 -4.00 6.82 -8.80
N ASN A 132 -3.58 6.92 -7.54
CA ASN A 132 -3.95 5.95 -6.50
C ASN A 132 -5.43 6.08 -6.09
N THR A 133 -5.94 7.32 -6.00
CA THR A 133 -7.36 7.57 -5.75
C THR A 133 -8.21 7.05 -6.90
N MET A 134 -7.83 7.38 -8.14
CA MET A 134 -8.50 6.90 -9.34
C MET A 134 -8.54 5.37 -9.41
N SER A 135 -7.42 4.71 -9.13
CA SER A 135 -7.35 3.24 -9.12
C SER A 135 -8.30 2.63 -8.09
N GLY A 136 -8.40 3.24 -6.90
CA GLY A 136 -9.36 2.83 -5.87
C GLY A 136 -10.81 3.00 -6.30
N TYR A 137 -11.14 4.14 -6.91
CA TYR A 137 -12.49 4.45 -7.38
C TYR A 137 -12.90 3.60 -8.59
N LYS A 138 -12.02 3.44 -9.57
CA LYS A 138 -12.20 2.50 -10.69
C LYS A 138 -12.51 1.09 -10.17
N ARG A 139 -11.77 0.63 -9.15
CA ARG A 139 -11.93 -0.72 -8.60
C ARG A 139 -13.31 -0.96 -7.99
N ILE A 140 -13.80 -0.05 -7.14
CA ILE A 140 -15.11 -0.22 -6.50
C ILE A 140 -16.26 -0.14 -7.52
N VAL A 141 -16.17 0.78 -8.48
CA VAL A 141 -17.16 0.90 -9.55
C VAL A 141 -17.18 -0.35 -10.42
N THR A 142 -16.00 -0.90 -10.74
CA THR A 142 -15.93 -2.16 -11.47
C THR A 142 -16.62 -3.30 -10.71
N TYR A 143 -16.46 -3.40 -9.40
CA TYR A 143 -17.16 -4.43 -8.61
C TYR A 143 -18.68 -4.23 -8.62
N PHE A 144 -19.15 -2.99 -8.58
CA PHE A 144 -20.56 -2.68 -8.68
C PHE A 144 -21.12 -3.08 -10.05
N LEU A 145 -20.43 -2.73 -11.14
CA LEU A 145 -20.85 -3.11 -12.49
C LEU A 145 -20.84 -4.63 -12.71
N LEU A 146 -19.86 -5.35 -12.15
CA LEU A 146 -19.85 -6.82 -12.17
C LEU A 146 -21.02 -7.42 -11.38
N PHE A 147 -21.44 -6.76 -10.29
CA PHE A 147 -22.61 -7.17 -9.53
C PHE A 147 -23.90 -6.97 -10.35
N CYS A 148 -24.03 -5.84 -11.06
CA CYS A 148 -25.14 -5.58 -11.98
C CYS A 148 -25.19 -6.60 -13.13
N GLU A 149 -24.05 -6.89 -13.76
CA GLU A 149 -23.93 -7.88 -14.83
C GLU A 149 -24.34 -9.28 -14.34
N LYS A 150 -23.95 -9.66 -13.11
CA LYS A 150 -24.37 -10.93 -12.51
C LYS A 150 -25.89 -10.99 -12.24
N LYS A 151 -26.55 -9.84 -12.04
CA LYS A 151 -28.01 -9.76 -11.95
C LYS A 151 -28.71 -9.82 -13.32
N GLY A 152 -27.95 -9.82 -14.41
CA GLY A 152 -28.48 -9.85 -15.78
C GLY A 152 -28.78 -8.47 -16.36
N TYR A 153 -28.28 -7.39 -15.75
CA TYR A 153 -28.48 -6.04 -16.25
C TYR A 153 -27.58 -5.73 -17.45
N GLY A 154 -28.18 -5.09 -18.46
CA GLY A 154 -27.55 -4.69 -19.70
C GLY A 154 -27.04 -3.25 -19.65
N GLU A 155 -27.79 -2.37 -18.99
CA GLU A 155 -27.52 -0.94 -18.94
C GLU A 155 -27.69 -0.37 -17.52
N LEU A 156 -27.23 0.86 -17.30
CA LEU A 156 -27.40 1.52 -16.00
C LEU A 156 -28.88 1.84 -15.68
N PHE A 157 -29.72 1.95 -16.70
CA PHE A 157 -31.17 2.14 -16.54
C PHE A 157 -31.85 0.91 -15.91
N ASP A 158 -31.27 -0.28 -16.03
CA ASP A 158 -31.82 -1.51 -15.47
C ASP A 158 -31.66 -1.60 -13.95
N ILE A 159 -30.81 -0.74 -13.36
CA ILE A 159 -30.54 -0.71 -11.92
C ILE A 159 -31.82 -0.32 -11.18
N ARG A 160 -32.17 -1.09 -10.15
CA ARG A 160 -33.38 -0.90 -9.35
C ARG A 160 -33.06 -0.46 -7.93
N THR A 161 -34.10 0.04 -7.26
CA THR A 161 -34.04 0.35 -5.83
C THR A 161 -33.55 -0.86 -5.04
N ASN A 162 -32.73 -0.60 -4.03
CA ASN A 162 -32.08 -1.55 -3.14
C ASN A 162 -30.89 -2.32 -3.76
N ASP A 163 -30.56 -2.12 -5.04
CA ASP A 163 -29.39 -2.77 -5.65
C ASP A 163 -28.07 -2.25 -5.09
N VAL A 164 -27.97 -0.94 -4.84
CA VAL A 164 -26.77 -0.34 -4.25
C VAL A 164 -26.62 -0.81 -2.80
N SER A 165 -27.70 -0.81 -2.03
CA SER A 165 -27.71 -1.34 -0.66
C SER A 165 -27.30 -2.82 -0.62
N THR A 166 -27.87 -3.64 -1.51
CA THR A 166 -27.54 -5.07 -1.62
C THR A 166 -26.08 -5.29 -2.00
N PHE A 167 -25.55 -4.48 -2.92
CA PHE A 167 -24.14 -4.51 -3.28
C PHE A 167 -23.25 -4.19 -2.08
N ILE A 168 -23.55 -3.12 -1.34
CA ILE A 168 -22.79 -2.74 -0.13
C ILE A 168 -22.80 -3.88 0.89
N LEU A 169 -23.96 -4.48 1.17
CA LEU A 169 -24.09 -5.62 2.07
C LEU A 169 -23.27 -6.83 1.58
N SER A 170 -23.20 -7.06 0.26
CA SER A 170 -22.39 -8.12 -0.31
C SER A 170 -20.89 -7.94 -0.03
N LEU A 171 -20.39 -6.69 0.01
CA LEU A 171 -18.99 -6.40 0.34
C LEU A 171 -18.65 -6.74 1.79
N TYR A 172 -19.61 -6.53 2.71
CA TYR A 172 -19.47 -6.94 4.11
C TYR A 172 -19.50 -8.46 4.26
N LYS A 173 -20.45 -9.14 3.59
CA LYS A 173 -20.60 -10.60 3.66
C LYS A 173 -19.42 -11.37 3.05
N ASP A 174 -18.80 -10.85 1.98
CA ASP A 174 -17.63 -11.46 1.34
C ASP A 174 -16.38 -11.40 2.25
N GLY A 175 -16.36 -10.55 3.28
CA GLY A 175 -15.28 -10.51 4.29
C GLY A 175 -13.91 -10.05 3.77
N ARG A 176 -13.79 -9.76 2.46
CA ARG A 176 -12.52 -9.35 1.83
C ARG A 176 -12.06 -7.96 2.22
N TYR A 177 -12.97 -7.10 2.66
CA TYR A 177 -12.71 -5.72 3.00
C TYR A 177 -13.05 -5.42 4.45
N ARG A 178 -12.14 -4.71 5.13
CA ARG A 178 -12.45 -4.08 6.42
C ARG A 178 -13.51 -2.98 6.22
N PRO A 179 -14.40 -2.72 7.20
CA PRO A 179 -15.41 -1.67 7.12
C PRO A 179 -14.86 -0.28 6.74
N SER A 180 -13.70 0.09 7.28
CA SER A 180 -13.01 1.35 6.95
C SER A 180 -12.55 1.44 5.49
N THR A 181 -12.16 0.30 4.91
CA THR A 181 -11.83 0.21 3.48
C THR A 181 -13.08 0.37 2.64
N ILE A 182 -14.21 -0.23 3.04
CA ILE A 182 -15.50 -0.09 2.36
C ILE A 182 -15.91 1.38 2.35
N GLY A 183 -15.89 2.07 3.50
CA GLY A 183 -16.23 3.50 3.57
C GLY A 183 -15.39 4.38 2.65
N SER A 184 -14.08 4.13 2.57
CA SER A 184 -13.19 4.83 1.63
C SER A 184 -13.55 4.57 0.17
N CYS A 185 -13.95 3.34 -0.16
CA CYS A 185 -14.41 2.96 -1.50
C CYS A 185 -15.77 3.60 -1.85
N LEU A 186 -16.70 3.74 -0.89
CA LEU A 186 -18.01 4.33 -1.16
C LEU A 186 -17.93 5.79 -1.61
N ALA A 187 -16.87 6.52 -1.28
CA ALA A 187 -16.64 7.86 -1.83
C ALA A 187 -16.41 7.86 -3.36
N GLY A 188 -15.88 6.76 -3.91
CA GLY A 188 -15.77 6.55 -5.35
C GLY A 188 -17.11 6.15 -5.97
N LEU A 189 -17.84 5.26 -5.30
CA LEU A 189 -19.17 4.84 -5.74
C LEU A 189 -20.16 6.00 -5.79
N ARG A 190 -20.19 6.85 -4.74
CA ARG A 190 -21.00 8.09 -4.73
C ARG A 190 -20.72 8.94 -5.96
N ARG A 191 -19.45 9.20 -6.27
CA ARG A 191 -19.09 10.00 -7.44
C ARG A 191 -19.58 9.39 -8.74
N PHE A 192 -19.44 8.07 -8.89
CA PHE A 192 -19.94 7.37 -10.07
C PHE A 192 -21.46 7.50 -10.20
N LEU A 193 -22.21 7.23 -9.13
CA LEU A 193 -23.67 7.34 -9.16
C LEU A 193 -24.13 8.78 -9.42
N SER A 194 -23.44 9.78 -8.86
CA SER A 194 -23.73 11.21 -9.11
C SER A 194 -23.39 11.65 -10.52
N SER A 195 -22.42 11.02 -11.18
CA SER A 195 -21.99 11.39 -12.55
C SER A 195 -22.94 10.91 -13.64
N ASN A 196 -23.94 10.08 -13.32
CA ASN A 196 -24.89 9.54 -14.28
C ASN A 196 -26.34 9.77 -13.82
N ASN A 197 -27.15 10.38 -14.68
CA ASN A 197 -28.54 10.76 -14.39
C ASN A 197 -29.44 9.58 -14.03
N HIS A 198 -29.19 8.39 -14.59
CA HIS A 198 -30.00 7.20 -14.32
C HIS A 198 -29.71 6.61 -12.93
N THR A 199 -28.54 6.91 -12.36
CA THR A 199 -28.11 6.34 -11.08
C THR A 199 -28.12 7.31 -9.91
N ALA A 200 -28.24 8.62 -10.18
CA ALA A 200 -28.18 9.66 -9.16
C ALA A 200 -29.24 9.48 -8.05
N GLN A 201 -30.42 8.95 -8.39
CA GLN A 201 -31.49 8.65 -7.44
C GLN A 201 -31.09 7.61 -6.37
N PHE A 202 -30.12 6.73 -6.66
CA PHE A 202 -29.67 5.69 -5.73
C PHE A 202 -28.58 6.18 -4.75
N LEU A 203 -28.20 7.47 -4.79
CA LEU A 203 -27.24 8.02 -3.83
C LEU A 203 -27.71 7.91 -2.39
N LEU A 204 -29.03 8.01 -2.18
CA LEU A 204 -29.67 7.91 -0.86
C LEU A 204 -29.51 6.50 -0.24
N GLU A 205 -29.24 5.48 -1.06
CA GLU A 205 -28.97 4.12 -0.57
C GLU A 205 -27.57 3.96 0.03
N ILE A 206 -26.66 4.90 -0.22
CA ILE A 206 -25.31 4.83 0.35
C ILE A 206 -25.31 5.50 1.72
N PRO A 207 -25.03 4.77 2.82
CA PRO A 207 -24.98 5.35 4.16
C PRO A 207 -24.03 6.54 4.21
N VAL A 208 -24.47 7.64 4.82
CA VAL A 208 -23.63 8.82 5.04
C VAL A 208 -22.47 8.46 5.97
N HIS A 209 -22.79 7.72 7.04
CA HIS A 209 -21.83 7.21 8.01
C HIS A 209 -21.91 5.69 8.08
N LEU A 210 -20.77 5.02 7.92
CA LEU A 210 -20.66 3.61 8.24
C LEU A 210 -20.16 3.49 9.69
N PRO A 211 -20.72 2.57 10.49
CA PRO A 211 -20.21 2.31 11.83
C PRO A 211 -18.75 1.88 11.72
N GLN A 212 -17.88 2.61 12.42
CA GLN A 212 -16.46 2.36 12.46
C GLN A 212 -16.05 2.06 13.89
N GLU A 213 -15.43 0.91 14.10
CA GLU A 213 -14.74 0.63 15.36
C GLU A 213 -13.52 1.56 15.48
N VAL A 214 -13.52 2.42 16.50
CA VAL A 214 -12.40 3.29 16.82
C VAL A 214 -11.61 2.62 17.93
N LYS A 215 -10.52 1.95 17.57
CA LYS A 215 -9.57 1.41 18.55
C LYS A 215 -8.61 2.51 18.99
N ILE A 216 -8.33 2.56 20.29
CA ILE A 216 -7.24 3.39 20.82
C ILE A 216 -5.93 2.83 20.25
N MET A 217 -5.21 3.66 19.50
CA MET A 217 -3.95 3.27 18.90
C MET A 217 -2.82 3.56 19.88
N GLU A 218 -2.15 2.52 20.34
CA GLU A 218 -0.96 2.69 21.18
C GLU A 218 0.19 3.33 20.39
N ILE A 219 0.91 4.24 21.04
CA ILE A 219 2.16 4.80 20.52
C ILE A 219 3.37 4.07 21.11
N TYR A 220 4.56 4.32 20.56
CA TYR A 220 5.79 3.80 21.17
C TYR A 220 5.91 4.25 22.62
N ASN A 221 6.12 3.29 23.52
CA ASN A 221 6.40 3.58 24.93
C ASN A 221 7.88 3.98 25.12
N GLU A 222 8.24 4.47 26.30
CA GLU A 222 9.61 4.94 26.58
C GLU A 222 10.68 3.86 26.39
N LYS A 223 10.38 2.60 26.74
CA LYS A 223 11.32 1.47 26.55
C LYS A 223 11.52 1.19 25.06
N GLU A 224 10.44 1.19 24.29
CA GLU A 224 10.48 1.03 22.83
C GLU A 224 11.23 2.17 22.16
N LEU A 225 11.01 3.43 22.57
CA LEU A 225 11.73 4.58 22.07
C LEU A 225 13.24 4.51 22.37
N ALA A 226 13.60 4.10 23.60
CA ALA A 226 14.99 3.89 23.96
C ALA A 226 15.64 2.79 23.10
N ALA A 227 14.93 1.68 22.86
CA ALA A 227 15.39 0.62 21.98
C ALA A 227 15.57 1.11 20.54
N LEU A 228 14.59 1.84 19.97
CA LEU A 228 14.69 2.43 18.63
C LEU A 228 15.89 3.37 18.51
N ARG A 229 16.12 4.26 19.49
CA ARG A 229 17.26 5.19 19.52
C ARG A 229 18.59 4.46 19.59
N SER A 230 18.67 3.40 20.40
CA SER A 230 19.84 2.54 20.51
C SER A 230 20.15 1.85 19.17
N THR A 231 19.14 1.24 18.54
CA THR A 231 19.27 0.58 17.23
C THR A 231 19.67 1.56 16.11
N LEU A 232 19.16 2.79 16.13
CA LEU A 232 19.55 3.82 15.16
C LEU A 232 21.02 4.25 15.32
N SER A 233 21.59 4.08 16.51
CA SER A 233 22.97 4.49 16.83
C SER A 233 23.96 3.31 16.80
N SER A 234 23.49 2.07 16.63
CA SER A 234 24.32 0.87 16.72
C SER A 234 25.07 0.51 15.44
N GLY A 235 24.77 1.18 14.32
CA GLY A 235 25.36 0.85 13.00
C GLY A 235 24.78 -0.40 12.34
N MET A 236 23.71 -0.99 12.89
CA MET A 236 23.06 -2.20 12.32
C MET A 236 22.21 -1.90 11.06
N LEU A 237 21.86 -0.63 10.84
CA LEU A 237 21.14 -0.14 9.67
C LEU A 237 22.10 0.52 8.69
N THR A 238 21.69 0.57 7.40
CA THR A 238 22.40 1.36 6.39
C THR A 238 22.26 2.84 6.73
N LYS A 239 23.19 3.69 6.28
CA LYS A 239 23.14 5.14 6.57
C LYS A 239 21.83 5.75 6.05
N ARG A 240 21.39 5.32 4.87
CA ARG A 240 20.10 5.67 4.28
C ARG A 240 18.94 5.31 5.19
N ASP A 241 18.88 4.06 5.65
CA ASP A 241 17.77 3.57 6.43
C ASP A 241 17.72 4.26 7.81
N THR A 242 18.89 4.51 8.43
CA THR A 242 19.02 5.30 9.66
C THR A 242 18.47 6.71 9.48
N ALA A 243 18.90 7.43 8.45
CA ALA A 243 18.43 8.78 8.13
C ALA A 243 16.92 8.83 7.88
N ILE A 244 16.37 7.88 7.11
CA ILE A 244 14.94 7.78 6.84
C ILE A 244 14.15 7.56 8.13
N CYS A 245 14.58 6.59 8.95
CA CYS A 245 13.90 6.25 10.18
C CYS A 245 13.91 7.40 11.18
N ARG A 246 15.06 8.04 11.40
CA ARG A 246 15.19 9.17 12.33
C ARG A 246 14.34 10.37 11.88
N LEU A 247 14.39 10.70 10.59
CA LEU A 247 13.55 11.75 10.01
C LEU A 247 12.05 11.45 10.22
N LEU A 248 11.60 10.22 9.95
CA LEU A 248 10.19 9.84 10.10
C LEU A 248 9.71 9.83 11.55
N LEU A 249 10.55 9.37 12.49
CA LEU A 249 10.23 9.32 13.92
C LEU A 249 10.13 10.71 14.54
N GLU A 250 11.04 11.62 14.19
CA GLU A 250 11.09 12.96 14.80
C GLU A 250 10.14 13.97 14.15
N THR A 251 9.89 13.86 12.84
CA THR A 251 9.08 14.85 12.11
C THR A 251 7.64 14.40 11.82
N GLY A 252 7.37 13.09 11.88
CA GLY A 252 6.07 12.54 11.50
C GLY A 252 5.71 12.74 10.02
N LEU A 253 6.68 13.01 9.14
CA LEU A 253 6.47 13.13 7.69
C LEU A 253 5.81 11.88 7.11
N ARG A 254 5.06 12.05 6.00
CA ARG A 254 4.52 10.88 5.27
C ARG A 254 5.66 10.21 4.51
N GLY A 255 5.63 8.88 4.41
CA GLY A 255 6.65 8.13 3.66
C GLY A 255 6.80 8.59 2.20
N ILE A 256 5.72 9.01 1.53
CA ILE A 256 5.80 9.55 0.17
C ILE A 256 6.54 10.89 0.11
N ASP A 257 6.42 11.73 1.14
CA ASP A 257 7.09 13.02 1.20
C ASP A 257 8.60 12.83 1.42
N VAL A 258 8.97 11.85 2.27
CA VAL A 258 10.37 11.42 2.45
C VAL A 258 10.95 10.84 1.16
N CYS A 259 10.21 9.94 0.48
CA CYS A 259 10.63 9.38 -0.82
C CYS A 259 10.80 10.45 -1.91
N SER A 260 10.04 11.54 -1.85
CA SER A 260 10.06 12.61 -2.85
C SER A 260 11.00 13.76 -2.49
N LEU A 261 11.67 13.69 -1.33
CA LEU A 261 12.58 14.74 -0.88
C LEU A 261 13.74 14.88 -1.84
N LYS A 262 14.00 16.10 -2.31
CA LYS A 262 15.10 16.43 -3.22
C LYS A 262 16.22 17.14 -2.50
N LEU A 263 17.44 17.05 -3.03
CA LEU A 263 18.62 17.71 -2.47
C LEU A 263 18.38 19.22 -2.30
N LYS A 264 17.75 19.86 -3.30
CA LYS A 264 17.39 21.28 -3.27
C LYS A 264 16.34 21.68 -2.22
N ASN A 265 15.65 20.71 -1.60
CA ASN A 265 14.69 21.00 -0.54
C ASN A 265 15.37 21.24 0.80
N ILE A 266 16.65 20.89 0.94
CA ILE A 266 17.41 21.06 2.17
C ILE A 266 18.25 22.32 2.02
N ASP A 267 17.96 23.30 2.87
CA ASP A 267 18.75 24.51 3.02
C ASP A 267 19.64 24.33 4.26
N TRP A 268 20.91 24.02 4.02
CA TRP A 268 21.90 23.78 5.07
C TRP A 268 22.39 25.07 5.73
N GLU A 269 22.24 26.23 5.08
CA GLU A 269 22.64 27.52 5.65
C GLU A 269 21.58 28.05 6.62
N ARG A 270 20.32 27.78 6.32
CA ARG A 270 19.17 28.22 7.13
C ARG A 270 18.60 27.13 8.04
N ASP A 271 19.27 25.99 8.13
CA ASP A 271 18.84 24.81 8.89
C ASP A 271 17.35 24.50 8.68
N CYS A 272 16.90 24.38 7.42
CA CYS A 272 15.51 24.04 7.14
C CYS A 272 15.30 23.10 5.95
N ILE A 273 14.20 22.35 6.00
CA ILE A 273 13.71 21.50 4.92
C ILE A 273 12.39 22.08 4.41
N SER A 274 12.35 22.49 3.15
CA SER A 274 11.18 23.08 2.50
C SER A 274 10.63 22.18 1.41
N ILE A 275 9.40 21.67 1.60
CA ILE A 275 8.74 20.74 0.66
C ILE A 275 7.32 21.20 0.31
N ILE A 276 6.82 20.73 -0.82
CA ILE A 276 5.39 20.70 -1.12
C ILE A 276 4.91 19.26 -0.90
N GLN A 277 4.01 19.06 0.06
CA GLN A 277 3.54 17.73 0.41
C GLN A 277 2.76 17.08 -0.74
N ASN A 278 3.00 15.80 -0.99
CA ASN A 278 2.42 15.05 -2.11
C ASN A 278 0.89 14.93 -2.02
N LYS A 279 0.38 14.60 -0.82
CA LYS A 279 -1.05 14.33 -0.59
C LYS A 279 -1.87 15.62 -0.50
N THR A 280 -1.38 16.61 0.23
CA THR A 280 -2.14 17.82 0.55
C THR A 280 -1.82 18.99 -0.36
N LYS A 281 -0.73 18.92 -1.13
CA LYS A 281 -0.19 20.02 -1.97
C LYS A 281 0.12 21.31 -1.19
N LYS A 282 0.19 21.22 0.15
CA LYS A 282 0.59 22.34 1.01
C LYS A 282 2.10 22.43 1.08
N ALA A 283 2.62 23.66 1.10
CA ALA A 283 4.00 23.92 1.51
C ALA A 283 4.16 23.56 2.99
N LEU A 284 5.28 22.95 3.32
CA LEU A 284 5.68 22.62 4.69
C LEU A 284 7.17 22.94 4.83
N ILE A 285 7.49 23.69 5.88
CA ILE A 285 8.86 23.99 6.30
C ILE A 285 9.10 23.30 7.63
N LEU A 286 10.16 22.51 7.71
CA LEU A 286 10.60 21.84 8.91
C LEU A 286 11.99 22.37 9.29
N PRO A 287 12.31 22.51 10.59
CA PRO A 287 13.70 22.75 10.98
C PRO A 287 14.57 21.56 10.54
N LEU A 288 15.84 21.79 10.25
CA LEU A 288 16.85 20.77 10.02
C LEU A 288 17.64 20.58 11.32
N ARG A 289 17.13 19.73 12.22
CA ARG A 289 17.85 19.43 13.47
C ARG A 289 19.08 18.59 13.18
N ALA A 290 20.14 18.81 13.96
CA ALA A 290 21.38 18.04 13.88
C ALA A 290 21.15 16.53 13.96
N SER A 291 20.14 16.06 14.71
CA SER A 291 19.80 14.64 14.87
C SER A 291 19.62 13.92 13.53
N TYR A 292 18.63 14.33 12.72
CA TYR A 292 18.39 13.73 11.41
C TYR A 292 19.17 14.43 10.28
N GLY A 293 19.55 15.70 10.45
CA GLY A 293 20.38 16.42 9.48
C GLY A 293 21.75 15.77 9.28
N ASN A 294 22.41 15.36 10.38
CA ASN A 294 23.69 14.68 10.32
C ASN A 294 23.56 13.29 9.69
N ASP A 295 22.52 12.53 10.01
CA ASP A 295 22.28 11.22 9.36
C ASP A 295 22.03 11.37 7.86
N ILE A 296 21.28 12.41 7.45
CA ILE A 296 21.05 12.71 6.04
C ILE A 296 22.37 13.08 5.34
N ALA A 297 23.18 13.93 5.95
CA ALA A 297 24.48 14.32 5.43
C ALA A 297 25.43 13.11 5.32
N ASP A 298 25.48 12.27 6.35
CA ASP A 298 26.31 11.06 6.38
C ASP A 298 25.91 10.09 5.26
N TYR A 299 24.61 9.90 5.02
CA TYR A 299 24.15 9.14 3.87
C TYR A 299 24.57 9.78 2.53
N ILE A 300 24.31 11.08 2.34
CA ILE A 300 24.62 11.79 1.09
C ILE A 300 26.10 11.72 0.75
N LEU A 301 26.98 11.90 1.73
CA LEU A 301 28.42 11.97 1.54
C LEU A 301 29.07 10.59 1.43
N ASN A 302 28.58 9.60 2.19
CA ASN A 302 29.33 8.35 2.40
C ASN A 302 28.66 7.07 1.88
N GLU A 303 27.38 7.09 1.50
CA GLU A 303 26.68 5.88 1.01
C GLU A 303 25.79 6.11 -0.23
N ARG A 304 25.35 7.34 -0.48
CA ARG A 304 24.47 7.65 -1.62
C ARG A 304 25.20 7.39 -2.95
N PRO A 305 24.68 6.52 -3.82
CA PRO A 305 25.33 6.22 -5.10
C PRO A 305 25.32 7.44 -6.02
N LEU A 306 26.40 7.62 -6.77
CA LEU A 306 26.48 8.60 -7.86
C LEU A 306 25.39 8.28 -8.89
N SER A 307 24.46 9.21 -9.07
CA SER A 307 23.36 9.08 -10.03
C SER A 307 22.88 10.47 -10.47
N GLY A 308 22.25 10.55 -11.64
CA GLY A 308 21.61 11.78 -12.12
C GLY A 308 20.29 12.13 -11.41
N SER A 309 19.90 11.39 -10.38
CA SER A 309 18.68 11.67 -9.62
C SER A 309 18.90 12.83 -8.65
N ASP A 310 17.94 13.75 -8.59
CA ASP A 310 17.90 14.87 -7.64
C ASP A 310 17.30 14.50 -6.27
N HIS A 311 16.77 13.29 -6.12
CA HIS A 311 16.16 12.81 -4.89
C HIS A 311 17.24 12.52 -3.85
N VAL A 312 16.98 12.86 -2.58
CA VAL A 312 17.87 12.55 -1.46
C VAL A 312 18.04 11.04 -1.38
N PHE A 313 16.95 10.31 -1.12
CA PHE A 313 16.97 8.87 -0.88
C PHE A 313 16.77 8.05 -2.16
N LEU A 314 17.75 7.18 -2.44
CA LEU A 314 17.77 6.33 -3.63
C LEU A 314 17.63 4.85 -3.28
N LYS A 315 17.23 4.04 -4.27
CA LYS A 315 17.28 2.58 -4.20
C LYS A 315 18.72 2.08 -4.04
N THR A 316 18.90 0.98 -3.30
CA THR A 316 20.23 0.36 -3.06
C THR A 316 20.77 -0.36 -4.29
N PHE A 317 19.90 -0.82 -5.20
CA PHE A 317 20.28 -1.59 -6.37
C PHE A 317 19.97 -0.83 -7.66
N ALA A 318 20.80 -1.08 -8.68
CA ALA A 318 20.61 -0.53 -10.01
C ALA A 318 19.30 -1.03 -10.65
N PRO A 319 18.63 -0.22 -11.51
CA PRO A 319 18.94 1.18 -11.79
C PRO A 319 18.67 2.07 -10.57
N PHE A 320 19.69 2.84 -10.19
CA PHE A 320 19.64 3.77 -9.06
C PHE A 320 18.63 4.87 -9.41
N GLY A 321 17.54 4.90 -8.66
CA GLY A 321 16.45 5.84 -8.87
C GLY A 321 15.72 6.10 -7.56
N HIS A 322 14.68 6.92 -7.63
CA HIS A 322 13.93 7.33 -6.44
C HIS A 322 13.45 6.13 -5.63
N LEU A 323 13.50 6.26 -4.31
CA LEU A 323 12.99 5.25 -3.39
C LEU A 323 11.47 5.13 -3.53
N GLY A 324 10.95 3.90 -3.49
CA GLY A 324 9.51 3.65 -3.50
C GLY A 324 8.92 3.68 -2.09
N THR A 325 7.66 4.09 -1.96
CA THR A 325 6.96 4.14 -0.65
C THR A 325 6.84 2.79 0.03
N ALA A 326 6.77 1.70 -0.74
CA ALA A 326 6.77 0.34 -0.19
C ALA A 326 8.08 0.03 0.57
N SER A 327 9.20 0.63 0.18
CA SER A 327 10.49 0.46 0.86
C SER A 327 10.48 1.09 2.25
N ILE A 328 9.77 2.21 2.46
CA ILE A 328 9.64 2.84 3.78
C ILE A 328 9.03 1.88 4.81
N TYR A 329 8.04 1.08 4.38
CA TYR A 329 7.44 0.06 5.25
C TYR A 329 8.46 -1.00 5.67
N GLU A 330 9.24 -1.53 4.73
CA GLU A 330 10.26 -2.55 5.04
C GLU A 330 11.41 -1.99 5.88
N ILE A 331 11.81 -0.74 5.64
CA ILE A 331 12.85 -0.05 6.42
C ILE A 331 12.43 0.11 7.88
N LEU A 332 11.22 0.63 8.13
CA LEU A 332 10.70 0.77 9.49
C LEU A 332 10.43 -0.57 10.15
N LYS A 333 9.93 -1.56 9.41
CA LYS A 333 9.76 -2.93 9.91
C LYS A 333 11.08 -3.51 10.37
N LYS A 334 12.15 -3.36 9.58
CA LYS A 334 13.49 -3.83 9.94
C LYS A 334 13.99 -3.15 11.21
N LEU A 335 13.78 -1.83 11.36
CA LEU A 335 14.13 -1.12 12.58
C LEU A 335 13.39 -1.69 13.80
N GLU A 336 12.08 -1.88 13.71
CA GLU A 336 11.26 -2.45 14.80
C GLU A 336 11.70 -3.87 15.17
N GLU A 337 12.00 -4.71 14.18
CA GLU A 337 12.51 -6.07 14.40
C GLU A 337 13.86 -6.07 15.12
N LEU A 338 14.79 -5.20 14.71
CA LEU A 338 16.10 -5.06 15.36
C LEU A 338 16.00 -4.46 16.77
N ALA A 339 15.00 -3.62 17.03
CA ALA A 339 14.72 -3.07 18.35
C ALA A 339 13.93 -4.03 19.26
N GLY A 340 13.60 -5.24 18.78
CA GLY A 340 12.84 -6.25 19.54
C GLY A 340 11.36 -5.90 19.75
N ILE A 341 10.81 -5.01 18.93
CA ILE A 341 9.43 -4.53 19.05
C ILE A 341 8.52 -5.46 18.25
N LYS A 342 7.54 -6.06 18.94
CA LYS A 342 6.54 -6.92 18.29
C LYS A 342 5.42 -6.07 17.70
N LYS A 343 4.98 -6.46 16.49
CA LYS A 343 3.82 -5.86 15.83
C LYS A 343 2.54 -6.45 16.40
N GLU A 344 1.96 -5.75 17.36
CA GLU A 344 0.60 -6.00 17.82
C GLU A 344 -0.41 -5.34 16.85
N ASP A 345 -1.65 -5.14 17.27
CA ASP A 345 -2.74 -4.49 16.52
C ASP A 345 -2.49 -2.99 16.17
N ARG A 346 -1.22 -2.57 16.14
CA ARG A 346 -0.77 -1.19 15.93
C ARG A 346 -0.71 -0.82 14.43
N PRO A 347 -0.82 0.49 14.10
CA PRO A 347 -0.49 0.99 12.78
C PRO A 347 0.93 0.59 12.39
N VAL A 348 1.18 0.49 11.08
CA VAL A 348 2.49 0.08 10.55
C VAL A 348 3.11 1.12 9.63
N GLY A 349 4.44 1.11 9.55
CA GLY A 349 5.22 1.99 8.69
C GLY A 349 5.08 3.47 9.06
N SER A 350 5.17 4.38 8.09
CA SER A 350 5.18 5.83 8.37
C SER A 350 3.89 6.35 9.01
N ARG A 351 2.81 5.55 9.02
CA ARG A 351 1.59 5.89 9.77
C ARG A 351 1.84 5.82 11.27
N MET A 352 2.59 4.82 11.73
CA MET A 352 2.95 4.66 13.13
C MET A 352 3.84 5.80 13.62
N THR A 353 4.91 6.11 12.89
CA THR A 353 5.83 7.20 13.26
C THR A 353 5.12 8.55 13.29
N ARG A 354 4.23 8.81 12.34
CA ARG A 354 3.41 10.02 12.32
C ARG A 354 2.40 10.07 13.47
N HIS A 355 1.76 8.94 13.77
CA HIS A 355 0.84 8.84 14.90
C HIS A 355 1.57 9.11 16.21
N HIS A 356 2.74 8.49 16.39
CA HIS A 356 3.61 8.75 17.53
C HIS A 356 3.99 10.24 17.61
N ALA A 357 4.49 10.86 16.54
CA ALA A 357 4.86 12.28 16.55
C ALA A 357 3.68 13.19 16.95
N ALA A 358 2.49 12.97 16.37
CA ALA A 358 1.30 13.74 16.69
C ALA A 358 0.85 13.59 18.15
N SER A 359 0.79 12.35 18.63
CA SER A 359 0.44 12.04 20.01
C SER A 359 1.46 12.58 21.02
N SER A 360 2.75 12.53 20.69
CA SER A 360 3.82 13.09 21.53
C SER A 360 3.69 14.62 21.63
N MET A 361 3.37 15.31 20.53
CA MET A 361 3.09 16.75 20.55
C MET A 361 1.84 17.07 21.39
N LEU A 362 0.78 16.26 21.25
CA LEU A 362 -0.46 16.43 22.01
C LEU A 362 -0.21 16.28 23.52
N ARG A 363 0.51 15.22 23.93
CA ARG A 363 0.88 14.98 25.34
C ARG A 363 1.81 16.06 25.89
N ALA A 364 2.59 16.72 25.04
CA ALA A 364 3.40 17.89 25.41
C ALA A 364 2.59 19.19 25.52
N GLY A 365 1.26 19.15 25.33
CA GLY A 365 0.38 20.31 25.44
C GLY A 365 0.40 21.24 24.23
N ILE A 366 0.94 20.80 23.09
CA ILE A 366 0.96 21.62 21.87
C ILE A 366 -0.48 21.76 21.33
N PRO A 367 -0.95 22.98 21.01
CA PRO A 367 -2.27 23.20 20.45
C PRO A 367 -2.53 22.39 19.17
N MET A 368 -3.76 21.87 18.99
CA MET A 368 -4.11 21.05 17.83
C MET A 368 -3.91 21.78 16.49
N SER A 369 -4.08 23.11 16.46
CA SER A 369 -3.79 23.95 15.29
C SER A 369 -2.33 23.83 14.86
N ASP A 370 -1.43 23.81 15.84
CA ASP A 370 0.01 23.83 15.61
C ASP A 370 0.51 22.43 15.23
N ILE A 371 -0.05 21.39 15.85
CA ILE A 371 0.15 20.00 15.43
C ILE A 371 -0.33 19.81 13.98
N SER A 372 -1.50 20.34 13.64
CA SER A 372 -2.06 20.31 12.28
C SER A 372 -1.13 20.99 11.28
N ALA A 373 -0.59 22.17 11.63
CA ALA A 373 0.35 22.91 10.81
C ALA A 373 1.68 22.15 10.63
N ALA A 374 2.28 21.67 11.73
CA ALA A 374 3.54 20.92 11.72
C ALA A 374 3.45 19.63 10.88
N LEU A 375 2.30 18.96 10.92
CA LEU A 375 2.05 17.75 10.15
C LEU A 375 1.59 18.05 8.72
N GLY A 376 1.22 19.29 8.40
CA GLY A 376 0.70 19.72 7.10
C GLY A 376 -0.70 19.16 6.79
N HIS A 377 -1.62 19.18 7.76
CA HIS A 377 -3.01 18.85 7.52
C HIS A 377 -3.75 19.97 6.77
N ARG A 378 -4.74 19.58 5.95
CA ARG A 378 -5.66 20.55 5.33
C ARG A 378 -6.71 21.00 6.33
N ASP A 379 -7.27 20.04 7.06
CA ASP A 379 -8.29 20.24 8.07
C ASP A 379 -7.71 19.95 9.47
N PRO A 380 -7.73 20.91 10.41
CA PRO A 380 -7.32 20.72 11.79
C PRO A 380 -8.07 19.59 12.51
N ASN A 381 -9.31 19.30 12.13
CA ASN A 381 -10.11 18.23 12.75
C ASN A 381 -9.47 16.85 12.58
N VAL A 382 -8.57 16.67 11.60
CA VAL A 382 -7.82 15.42 11.43
C VAL A 382 -6.95 15.09 12.64
N VAL A 383 -6.54 16.09 13.44
CA VAL A 383 -5.76 15.88 14.67
C VAL A 383 -6.59 15.17 15.75
N SER A 384 -7.93 15.26 15.71
CA SER A 384 -8.84 14.60 16.67
C SER A 384 -8.61 13.08 16.75
N VAL A 385 -8.16 12.46 15.65
CA VAL A 385 -7.85 11.03 15.59
C VAL A 385 -6.78 10.64 16.62
N TYR A 386 -5.90 11.56 17.00
CA TYR A 386 -4.84 11.34 17.98
C TYR A 386 -5.28 11.60 19.43
N LEU A 387 -6.44 12.22 19.68
CA LEU A 387 -6.91 12.54 21.03
C LEU A 387 -7.06 11.29 21.91
N SER A 388 -7.47 10.18 21.30
CA SER A 388 -7.60 8.88 21.98
C SER A 388 -6.32 8.40 22.68
N THR A 389 -5.16 8.98 22.37
CA THR A 389 -3.86 8.61 22.95
C THR A 389 -3.49 9.37 24.22
N ASP A 390 -4.27 10.39 24.58
CA ASP A 390 -4.06 11.22 25.76
C ASP A 390 -5.14 10.95 26.80
N ALA A 391 -5.04 9.79 27.43
CA ALA A 391 -6.00 9.33 28.43
C ALA A 391 -6.11 10.27 29.64
N ILE A 392 -5.02 10.96 30.00
CA ILE A 392 -4.97 11.88 31.14
C ILE A 392 -5.84 13.10 30.87
N ASN A 393 -5.60 13.78 29.75
CA ASN A 393 -6.39 14.97 29.40
C ASN A 393 -7.84 14.59 29.05
N LEU A 394 -8.07 13.43 28.42
CA LEU A 394 -9.43 12.93 28.20
C LEU A 394 -10.18 12.67 29.51
N ALA A 395 -9.53 12.06 30.51
CA ALA A 395 -10.12 11.84 31.83
C ALA A 395 -10.46 13.17 32.53
N ALA A 396 -9.59 14.17 32.42
CA ALA A 396 -9.85 15.50 32.97
C ALA A 396 -11.06 16.22 32.33
N CYS A 397 -11.42 15.86 31.09
CA CYS A 397 -12.60 16.38 30.40
C CYS A 397 -13.89 15.61 30.69
N THR A 398 -13.85 14.54 31.49
CA THR A 398 -15.06 13.79 31.82
C THR A 398 -15.93 14.58 32.80
N LEU A 399 -17.24 14.62 32.54
CA LEU A 399 -18.20 15.09 33.52
C LEU A 399 -18.23 14.11 34.70
N PRO A 400 -18.43 14.59 35.94
CA PRO A 400 -18.67 13.70 37.07
C PRO A 400 -19.85 12.79 36.74
N LEU A 401 -19.69 11.49 37.00
CA LEU A 401 -20.79 10.56 36.85
C LEU A 401 -21.94 11.03 37.77
N PRO A 402 -23.20 11.02 37.29
CA PRO A 402 -24.32 11.30 38.17
C PRO A 402 -24.27 10.34 39.37
N PRO A 403 -24.64 10.80 40.57
CA PRO A 403 -24.69 9.93 41.74
C PRO A 403 -25.55 8.72 41.41
N VAL A 404 -25.07 7.53 41.80
CA VAL A 404 -25.85 6.30 41.68
C VAL A 404 -27.04 6.44 42.62
N VAL A 405 -28.19 6.85 42.08
CA VAL A 405 -29.46 6.76 42.79
C VAL A 405 -29.83 5.29 42.73
N GLU A 406 -29.86 4.60 43.88
CA GLU A 406 -30.50 3.29 43.96
C GLU A 406 -31.95 3.47 43.50
N GLY A 407 -32.26 3.01 42.29
CA GLY A 407 -33.62 3.04 41.77
C GLY A 407 -34.51 2.20 42.67
N GLY A 408 -35.36 2.82 43.48
CA GLY A 408 -36.28 2.09 44.34
C GLY A 408 -36.83 2.79 45.58
N VAL A 409 -36.40 4.00 45.95
CA VAL A 409 -37.09 4.72 47.04
C VAL A 409 -38.24 5.52 46.43
N SER A 410 -39.45 4.97 46.51
CA SER A 410 -40.67 5.71 46.25
C SER A 410 -40.82 6.79 47.33
N ASP A 411 -40.54 8.05 46.99
CA ASP A 411 -41.09 9.17 47.74
C ASP A 411 -42.59 9.25 47.43
N ALA A 412 -43.35 8.40 48.12
CA ALA A 412 -44.77 8.54 48.32
C ALA A 412 -44.99 8.85 49.80
N GLN A 413 -45.06 10.14 50.12
CA GLN A 413 -45.79 10.67 51.27
C GLN A 413 -46.60 11.88 50.84
#